data_AF-A0A9E4KMF2-F1
#
_entry.id   AF-A0A9E4KMF2-F1
#
_cell.length_a   1.000
_cell.length_b   1.000
_cell.length_c   1.000
_cell.angle_alpha   90.00
_cell.angle_beta   90.00
_cell.angle_gamma   90.00
#
_symmetry.space_group_name_H-M   'P 1'
#
loop_
_entity.id
_entity.type
_entity.pdbx_description
1 polymer ?
#
loop_
_entity_poly.entity_id
_entity_poly.type
_entity_poly.pdbx_seq_one_letter_code
_entity_poly.pdbx_strand_id
1 'polypeptide(L)'
;VAMGLKPSEELRHVFVPLAMPSIVAGVRTATVICIGTATLAAFIGAGGLGDPIVKGLALNDTRLILEGAIPAALLAIVTELVFEWVERLLVPGHLRSSSTTAAAA
;
A
#
# COMPACT_ATOMS: atom_id res chain seq x y z
N VAL A 1 21.70 25.81 9.54
CA VAL A 1 21.00 27.07 9.18
C VAL A 1 22.01 28.04 8.58
N ALA A 2 22.26 27.99 7.27
CA ALA A 2 23.30 28.82 6.62
C ALA A 2 22.89 29.40 5.25
N MET A 3 21.65 29.19 4.78
CA MET A 3 21.19 29.67 3.47
C MET A 3 20.11 30.78 3.52
N GLY A 4 19.81 31.34 4.69
CA GLY A 4 18.84 32.46 4.81
C GLY A 4 17.38 32.11 4.48
N LEU A 5 17.07 30.84 4.25
CA LEU A 5 15.71 30.34 3.97
C LEU A 5 14.86 30.34 5.24
N LYS A 6 13.57 30.71 5.10
CA LYS A 6 12.61 30.52 6.19
C LYS A 6 12.37 29.01 6.40
N PRO A 7 12.06 28.57 7.63
CA PRO A 7 11.81 27.15 7.92
C PRO A 7 10.75 26.49 7.02
N SER A 8 9.73 27.25 6.60
CA SER A 8 8.70 26.79 5.67
C SER A 8 9.19 26.61 4.22
N GLU A 9 10.16 27.43 3.79
CA GLU A 9 10.77 27.34 2.46
C GLU A 9 11.77 26.18 2.41
N GLU A 10 12.53 25.97 3.49
CA GLU A 10 13.45 24.85 3.66
C GLU A 10 12.70 23.50 3.67
N LEU A 11 11.57 23.41 4.38
CA LEU A 11 10.73 22.21 4.39
C LEU A 11 10.28 21.84 2.97
N ARG A 12 9.75 22.79 2.22
CA ARG A 12 9.17 22.53 0.89
C ARG A 12 10.20 22.24 -0.20
N HIS A 13 11.35 22.91 -0.18
CA HIS A 13 12.33 22.81 -1.28
C HIS A 13 13.46 21.83 -1.01
N VAL A 14 13.69 21.46 0.26
CA VAL A 14 14.79 20.55 0.64
C VAL A 14 14.24 19.26 1.23
N PHE A 15 13.50 19.35 2.33
CA PHE A 15 13.07 18.15 3.06
C PHE A 15 11.99 17.35 2.33
N VAL A 16 10.97 18.01 1.76
CA VAL A 16 9.90 17.36 1.01
C VAL A 16 10.44 16.54 -0.17
N PRO A 17 11.22 17.10 -1.12
CA PRO A 17 11.74 16.30 -2.23
C PRO A 17 12.71 15.20 -1.79
N LEU A 18 13.45 15.40 -0.70
CA LEU A 18 14.33 14.38 -0.13
C LEU A 18 13.55 13.22 0.51
N ALA A 19 12.40 13.50 1.12
CA ALA A 19 11.54 12.50 1.76
C ALA A 19 10.50 11.87 0.82
N MET A 20 10.32 12.39 -0.40
CA MET A 20 9.34 11.85 -1.35
C MET A 20 9.42 10.32 -1.56
N PRO A 21 10.62 9.70 -1.75
CA PRO A 21 10.70 8.26 -1.94
C PRO A 21 10.17 7.46 -0.75
N SER A 22 10.44 7.89 0.49
CA SER A 22 9.98 7.19 1.69
C SER A 22 8.49 7.38 1.93
N ILE A 23 7.94 8.56 1.62
CA ILE A 23 6.49 8.82 1.70
C ILE A 23 5.74 7.92 0.73
N VAL A 24 6.20 7.80 -0.52
CA VAL A 24 5.53 6.97 -1.53
C VAL A 24 5.59 5.48 -1.16
N ALA A 25 6.73 5.00 -0.66
CA ALA A 25 6.86 3.63 -0.13
C ALA A 25 5.88 3.37 1.05
N GLY A 26 5.69 4.37 1.92
CA GLY A 26 4.72 4.31 3.01
C GLY A 26 3.28 4.21 2.50
N VAL A 27 2.89 5.02 1.52
CA VAL A 27 1.54 5.01 0.92
C VAL A 27 1.24 3.67 0.24
N ARG A 28 2.22 3.09 -0.47
CA ARG A 28 2.11 1.76 -1.08
C ARG A 28 1.76 0.70 -0.04
N THR A 29 2.54 0.66 1.03
CA THR A 29 2.32 -0.28 2.15
C THR A 29 0.95 -0.06 2.82
N ALA A 30 0.59 1.20 3.10
CA ALA A 30 -0.69 1.55 3.71
C ALA A 30 -1.87 1.10 2.83
N THR A 31 -1.76 1.24 1.52
CA THR A 31 -2.81 0.85 0.58
C THR A 31 -3.07 -0.65 0.61
N VAL A 32 -2.00 -1.47 0.60
CA VAL A 32 -2.14 -2.94 0.71
C VAL A 32 -2.78 -3.34 2.04
N ILE A 33 -2.40 -2.70 3.14
CA ILE A 33 -3.02 -2.92 4.45
C ILE A 33 -4.50 -2.58 4.40
N CYS A 34 -4.88 -1.42 3.84
CA CYS A 34 -6.28 -1.01 3.71
C CYS A 34 -7.11 -1.99 2.89
N ILE A 35 -6.57 -2.57 1.81
CA ILE A 35 -7.25 -3.60 1.02
C ILE A 35 -7.48 -4.88 1.86
N GLY A 36 -6.47 -5.29 2.63
CA GLY A 36 -6.60 -6.41 3.56
C GLY A 36 -7.67 -6.14 4.63
N THR A 37 -7.66 -4.96 5.25
CA THR A 37 -8.67 -4.56 6.24
C THR A 37 -10.07 -4.47 5.62
N ALA A 38 -10.21 -3.96 4.40
CA ALA A 38 -11.48 -3.93 3.68
C ALA A 38 -12.01 -5.34 3.40
N THR A 39 -11.13 -6.31 3.15
CA THR A 39 -11.51 -7.73 3.00
C THR A 39 -12.07 -8.29 4.31
N LEU A 40 -11.49 -7.90 5.45
CA LEU A 40 -11.98 -8.29 6.77
C LEU A 40 -13.29 -7.58 7.16
N ALA A 41 -13.67 -6.48 6.51
CA ALA A 41 -14.93 -5.79 6.79
C ALA A 41 -16.17 -6.66 6.50
N ALA A 42 -16.04 -7.71 5.69
CA ALA A 42 -17.11 -8.69 5.48
C ALA A 42 -17.57 -9.37 6.79
N PHE A 43 -16.69 -9.52 7.79
CA PHE A 43 -17.04 -10.12 9.08
C PHE A 43 -18.06 -9.30 9.88
N ILE A 44 -18.12 -7.98 9.66
CA ILE A 44 -19.10 -7.09 10.31
C ILE A 44 -20.34 -6.83 9.42
N GLY A 45 -20.49 -7.56 8.33
CA GLY A 45 -21.63 -7.42 7.41
C GLY A 45 -21.52 -6.22 6.47
N ALA A 46 -20.33 -5.63 6.29
CA ALA A 46 -20.12 -4.54 5.33
C ALA A 46 -20.25 -5.00 3.86
N GLY A 47 -20.24 -6.31 3.61
CA GLY A 47 -20.31 -6.91 2.29
C GLY A 47 -18.98 -6.89 1.53
N GLY A 48 -18.99 -7.39 0.30
CA GLY A 48 -17.90 -7.22 -0.68
C GLY A 48 -17.14 -8.50 -0.98
N LEU A 49 -15.87 -8.37 -1.43
CA LEU A 49 -15.03 -9.50 -1.84
C LEU A 49 -14.71 -10.48 -0.69
N GLY A 50 -14.86 -10.04 0.56
CA GLY A 50 -14.69 -10.89 1.74
C GLY A 50 -15.90 -11.78 2.06
N ASP A 51 -17.08 -11.54 1.47
CA ASP A 51 -18.29 -12.33 1.75
C ASP A 51 -18.14 -13.83 1.46
N PRO A 52 -17.63 -14.24 0.27
CA PRO A 52 -17.33 -15.65 0.00
C PRO A 52 -16.27 -16.24 0.96
N ILE A 53 -15.31 -15.43 1.45
CA ILE A 53 -14.31 -15.89 2.42
C ILE A 53 -14.99 -16.26 3.75
N VAL A 54 -15.84 -15.37 4.26
CA VAL A 54 -16.55 -15.59 5.53
C VAL A 54 -17.52 -16.77 5.42
N LYS A 55 -18.25 -16.88 4.31
CA LYS A 55 -19.16 -18.02 4.05
C LYS A 55 -18.41 -19.34 3.93
N GLY A 56 -17.29 -19.36 3.21
CA GLY A 56 -16.46 -20.55 3.04
C GLY A 56 -15.85 -20.99 4.37
N LEU A 57 -15.46 -20.04 5.23
CA LEU A 57 -14.98 -20.34 6.58
C LEU A 57 -16.08 -20.96 7.45
N ALA A 58 -17.31 -20.44 7.37
CA ALA A 58 -18.46 -21.00 8.10
C ALA A 58 -18.84 -22.42 7.65
N LEU A 59 -18.72 -22.69 6.34
CA LEU A 59 -19.04 -23.99 5.74
C LEU A 59 -17.86 -24.96 5.72
N ASN A 60 -16.66 -24.55 6.18
CA ASN A 60 -15.41 -25.28 6.01
C ASN A 60 -15.13 -25.70 4.55
N ASP A 61 -15.59 -24.90 3.59
CA ASP A 61 -15.41 -25.14 2.17
C ASP A 61 -14.29 -24.27 1.60
N THR A 62 -13.12 -24.87 1.42
CA THR A 62 -11.94 -24.22 0.86
C THR A 62 -12.17 -23.67 -0.54
N ARG A 63 -13.04 -24.28 -1.36
CA ARG A 63 -13.34 -23.74 -2.71
C ARG A 63 -14.00 -22.39 -2.62
N LEU A 64 -14.93 -22.23 -1.68
CA LEU A 64 -15.68 -20.99 -1.46
C LEU A 64 -14.79 -19.90 -0.85
N ILE A 65 -13.84 -20.30 0.01
CA ILE A 65 -12.79 -19.38 0.51
C ILE A 65 -11.92 -18.86 -0.66
N LEU A 66 -11.47 -19.76 -1.54
CA LEU A 66 -10.65 -19.41 -2.71
C LEU A 66 -11.39 -18.50 -3.69
N GLU A 67 -12.69 -18.70 -3.88
CA GLU A 67 -13.52 -17.85 -4.74
C GLU A 67 -13.49 -16.38 -4.33
N GLY A 68 -13.38 -16.10 -3.03
CA GLY A 68 -13.19 -14.74 -2.50
C GLY A 68 -11.74 -14.28 -2.41
N ALA A 69 -10.86 -15.18 -1.97
CA ALA A 69 -9.46 -14.86 -1.73
C ALA A 69 -8.68 -14.55 -3.02
N ILE A 70 -8.95 -15.28 -4.10
CA ILE A 70 -8.28 -15.07 -5.40
C ILE A 70 -8.54 -13.66 -5.95
N PRO A 71 -9.79 -13.19 -6.12
CA PRO A 71 -10.05 -11.84 -6.63
C PRO A 71 -9.57 -10.75 -5.68
N ALA A 72 -9.62 -10.96 -4.36
CA ALA A 72 -9.07 -10.01 -3.38
C ALA A 72 -7.54 -9.88 -3.50
N ALA A 73 -6.82 -11.01 -3.60
CA ALA A 73 -5.37 -11.02 -3.79
C ALA A 73 -4.97 -10.40 -5.14
N LEU A 74 -5.73 -10.70 -6.20
CA LEU A 74 -5.52 -10.09 -7.52
C LEU A 74 -5.68 -8.57 -7.46
N LEU A 75 -6.73 -8.08 -6.79
CA LEU A 75 -6.96 -6.64 -6.61
C LEU A 75 -5.84 -5.97 -5.82
N ALA A 76 -5.33 -6.62 -4.77
CA ALA A 76 -4.17 -6.13 -4.02
C ALA A 76 -2.93 -6.01 -4.91
N ILE A 77 -2.61 -7.04 -5.71
CA ILE A 77 -1.47 -7.03 -6.63
C ILE A 77 -1.62 -5.96 -7.72
N VAL A 78 -2.81 -5.85 -8.33
CA VAL A 78 -3.07 -4.83 -9.34
C VAL A 78 -2.90 -3.43 -8.77
N THR A 79 -3.43 -3.18 -7.57
CA THR A 79 -3.28 -1.88 -6.91
C THR A 79 -1.81 -1.58 -6.64
N GLU A 80 -1.06 -2.58 -6.15
CA GLU A 80 0.37 -2.46 -5.89
C GLU A 80 1.16 -2.08 -7.16
N LEU A 81 0.85 -2.74 -8.28
CA LEU A 81 1.48 -2.45 -9.57
C LEU A 81 1.14 -1.04 -10.07
N VAL A 82 -0.10 -0.60 -9.89
CA VAL A 82 -0.51 0.77 -10.24
C VAL A 82 0.27 1.79 -9.41
N PHE A 83 0.41 1.59 -8.10
CA PHE A 83 1.20 2.47 -7.24
C PHE A 83 2.68 2.47 -7.61
N GLU A 84 3.26 1.31 -7.94
CA GLU A 84 4.64 1.24 -8.43
C GLU A 84 4.81 2.01 -9.74
N TRP A 85 3.83 1.94 -10.65
CA TRP A 85 3.88 2.69 -11.90
C TRP A 85 3.77 4.19 -11.69
N VAL A 86 2.89 4.61 -10.78
CA VAL A 86 2.73 6.01 -10.35
C VAL A 86 4.01 6.53 -9.69
N GLU A 87 4.62 5.75 -8.80
CA GLU A 87 5.91 6.08 -8.17
C GLU A 87 7.01 6.30 -9.20
N ARG A 88 7.10 5.43 -10.21
CA ARG A 88 8.10 5.57 -11.29
C ARG A 88 7.94 6.88 -12.07
N LEU A 89 6.73 7.43 -12.14
CA LEU A 89 6.42 8.68 -12.83
C LEU A 89 6.69 9.92 -11.94
N LEU A 90 6.38 9.83 -10.65
CA LEU A 90 6.58 10.94 -9.69
C LEU A 90 8.02 11.05 -9.18
N VAL A 91 8.77 9.95 -9.11
CA VAL A 91 10.12 9.89 -8.55
C VAL A 91 11.12 9.46 -9.64
N PRO A 92 11.89 10.41 -10.21
CA PRO A 92 12.96 10.10 -11.13
C PRO A 92 14.00 9.18 -10.46
N GLY A 93 14.50 8.19 -11.20
CA GLY A 93 15.26 7.05 -10.66
C GLY A 93 16.56 7.36 -9.90
N HIS A 94 17.03 8.61 -9.85
CA HIS A 94 18.29 9.01 -9.23
C HIS A 94 18.24 9.15 -7.69
N LEU A 95 17.07 9.03 -7.05
CA LEU A 95 16.92 8.95 -5.57
C LEU A 95 16.51 7.55 -5.09
N ARG A 96 16.53 6.54 -5.97
CA ARG A 96 16.28 5.13 -5.59
C ARG A 96 17.52 4.53 -4.93
N SER A 97 17.94 5.05 -3.79
CA SER A 97 18.98 4.41 -2.98
C SER A 97 18.37 3.79 -1.74
N SER A 98 18.39 2.45 -1.76
CA SER A 98 18.70 1.57 -0.63
C SER A 98 17.89 1.74 0.67
N SER A 99 16.76 1.05 0.76
CA SER A 99 16.26 0.52 2.03
C SER A 99 15.54 -0.82 1.87
N THR A 100 16.09 -1.72 1.05
CA THR A 100 15.76 -3.16 1.05
C THR A 100 16.45 -3.87 2.23
N THR A 101 16.32 -3.36 3.47
CA THR A 101 16.80 -4.07 4.67
C THR A 101 16.05 -3.61 5.93
N ALA A 102 14.73 -3.80 5.99
CA ALA A 102 14.00 -3.65 7.26
C ALA A 102 12.77 -4.55 7.41
N ALA A 103 12.31 -5.21 6.33
CA ALA A 103 11.15 -6.11 6.37
C ALA A 103 11.50 -7.57 6.74
N ALA A 104 12.70 -7.84 7.27
CA ALA A 104 13.16 -9.18 7.63
C ALA A 104 13.76 -9.27 9.04
N ALA A 105 13.19 -8.54 10.01
CA ALA A 105 13.50 -8.66 11.43
C ALA A 105 12.22 -8.89 12.24
#